data_AF-A0AAE0Y412-F1
#
_entry.id   AF-A0AAE0Y412-F1
#
_cell.length_a   1.000
_cell.length_b   1.000
_cell.length_c   1.000
_cell.angle_alpha   90.00
_cell.angle_beta   90.00
_cell.angle_gamma   90.00
#
_symmetry.space_group_name_H-M   'P 1'
#
loop_
_entity.id
_entity.type
_entity.pdbx_description
1 polymer ?
#
loop_
_entity_poly.entity_id
_entity_poly.type
_entity_poly.pdbx_seq_one_letter_code
_entity_poly.pdbx_strand_id
1 'polypeptide(L)'
;MQLSYMSLVLVVCVRQVSSQPALFQQGISRRQQQLLLQQQLQQGFQQQQQQTNDPSGLSDQQQQLFLQQQQYQQLQRQLQEQRQRQKQQQELQRLQEQRRLQEQQRRLQQEQQQQRQQQQQQQPPPAMDNFGADPGCKDPWTTEWTRDPKDCTMVHFCIQGKQQWTINCNDTRVWSNVGHACVEPMSQWDDCNQVMTTPALNDPRCTNEPNGMNPDPDNCAQFVACVNMTVVATMECPTNTLFSTRNNTCELSHVVASECRERSIPDHVVVTTASPIVDKPCEGTSNGDVQDPSHCARFYKCNYGRVVARIRCPSNSAFNPEKRKCDWRANVDCGGRPFF
;
A
#
# COMPACT_ATOMS: atom_id res chain seq x y z
N MET A 1 -73.30 -83.79 -8.69
CA MET A 1 -72.12 -84.05 -9.55
C MET A 1 -71.63 -82.72 -10.13
N GLN A 2 -70.36 -82.39 -9.86
CA GLN A 2 -69.41 -81.57 -10.63
C GLN A 2 -69.85 -80.15 -11.07
N LEU A 3 -69.33 -79.05 -10.52
CA LEU A 3 -67.92 -78.57 -10.51
C LEU A 3 -67.20 -78.77 -11.85
N SER A 4 -67.24 -77.76 -12.72
CA SER A 4 -66.14 -77.45 -13.64
C SER A 4 -66.33 -76.02 -14.19
N TYR A 5 -65.22 -75.31 -14.42
CA TYR A 5 -65.08 -74.07 -15.20
C TYR A 5 -64.79 -72.70 -14.57
N MET A 6 -64.52 -72.53 -13.26
CA MET A 6 -64.01 -71.24 -12.75
C MET A 6 -62.82 -71.31 -11.77
N SER A 7 -61.90 -72.27 -11.96
CA SER A 7 -60.59 -72.28 -11.28
C SER A 7 -59.55 -73.02 -12.11
N LEU A 8 -58.78 -72.30 -12.93
CA LEU A 8 -57.61 -72.85 -13.63
C LEU A 8 -56.45 -71.83 -13.70
N VAL A 9 -56.20 -71.15 -12.58
CA VAL A 9 -54.92 -70.42 -12.34
C VAL A 9 -54.43 -70.67 -10.90
N LEU A 10 -54.63 -71.88 -10.39
CA LEU A 10 -54.01 -72.36 -9.16
C LEU A 10 -53.55 -73.79 -9.42
N VAL A 11 -52.35 -74.13 -8.94
CA VAL A 11 -51.65 -75.43 -9.05
C VAL A 11 -50.73 -75.57 -10.27
N VAL A 12 -49.64 -74.79 -10.30
CA VAL A 12 -48.25 -75.30 -10.19
C VAL A 12 -47.39 -74.18 -9.61
N CYS A 13 -47.35 -74.10 -8.28
CA CYS A 13 -46.25 -73.57 -7.43
C CYS A 13 -46.73 -73.50 -5.96
N VAL A 14 -47.27 -74.61 -5.44
CA VAL A 14 -47.49 -74.77 -3.99
C VAL A 14 -46.89 -76.12 -3.61
N ARG A 15 -45.56 -76.14 -3.45
CA ARG A 15 -44.80 -77.07 -2.61
C ARG A 15 -43.34 -76.61 -2.59
N GLN A 16 -43.10 -75.57 -1.79
CA GLN A 16 -41.86 -75.13 -1.13
C GLN A 16 -41.81 -73.59 -1.01
N VAL A 17 -42.81 -73.01 -0.34
CA VAL A 17 -42.64 -71.73 0.38
C VAL A 17 -43.42 -71.86 1.69
N SER A 18 -42.96 -72.75 2.57
CA SER A 18 -43.24 -72.63 3.99
C SER A 18 -42.32 -71.54 4.54
N SER A 19 -42.90 -70.60 5.29
CA SER A 19 -42.26 -69.44 5.92
C SER A 19 -41.88 -68.29 4.96
N GLN A 20 -42.81 -67.37 4.72
CA GLN A 20 -42.77 -66.04 5.35
C GLN A 20 -44.07 -65.28 5.04
N PRO A 21 -44.65 -64.57 6.03
CA PRO A 21 -45.87 -63.81 5.84
C PRO A 21 -45.62 -62.66 4.87
N ALA A 22 -46.67 -62.31 4.12
CA ALA A 22 -46.71 -61.12 3.29
C ALA A 22 -46.16 -59.92 4.05
N LEU A 23 -44.95 -59.48 3.69
CA LEU A 23 -44.38 -58.23 4.14
C LEU A 23 -45.11 -57.09 3.42
N PHE A 24 -46.31 -56.78 3.92
CA PHE A 24 -46.83 -55.42 3.92
C PHE A 24 -45.90 -54.60 4.85
N GLN A 25 -44.69 -54.31 4.39
CA GLN A 25 -43.80 -53.40 5.10
C GLN A 25 -44.44 -52.02 5.07
N GLN A 26 -45.00 -51.62 6.20
CA GLN A 26 -45.44 -50.25 6.43
C GLN A 26 -44.23 -49.32 6.23
N GLY A 27 -44.33 -48.41 5.27
CA GLY A 27 -43.27 -47.48 4.88
C GLY A 27 -42.90 -47.50 3.40
N ILE A 28 -43.39 -48.48 2.63
CA ILE A 28 -43.10 -48.59 1.20
C ILE A 28 -44.19 -47.88 0.39
N SER A 29 -43.82 -46.88 -0.43
CA SER A 29 -44.79 -46.15 -1.25
C SER A 29 -45.51 -47.09 -2.24
N ARG A 30 -46.75 -46.77 -2.67
CA ARG A 30 -47.49 -47.56 -3.69
C ARG A 30 -46.66 -47.83 -4.95
N ARG A 31 -45.78 -46.89 -5.30
CA ARG A 31 -44.85 -46.99 -6.44
C ARG A 31 -43.81 -48.09 -6.24
N GLN A 32 -43.37 -48.26 -5.00
CA GLN A 32 -42.32 -49.18 -4.59
C GLN A 32 -42.89 -50.60 -4.37
N GLN A 33 -44.16 -50.71 -3.95
CA GLN A 33 -44.93 -51.98 -4.01
C GLN A 33 -45.16 -52.45 -5.46
N GLN A 34 -45.50 -51.54 -6.38
CA GLN A 34 -45.61 -51.87 -7.81
C GLN A 34 -44.29 -52.32 -8.43
N LEU A 35 -43.17 -51.68 -8.05
CA LEU A 35 -41.82 -52.06 -8.50
C LEU A 35 -41.40 -53.44 -8.01
N LEU A 36 -41.70 -53.78 -6.75
CA LEU A 36 -41.43 -55.11 -6.17
C LEU A 36 -42.26 -56.20 -6.86
N LEU A 37 -43.55 -55.95 -7.10
CA LEU A 37 -44.41 -56.88 -7.82
C LEU A 37 -43.95 -57.07 -9.28
N GLN A 38 -43.53 -55.98 -9.93
CA GLN A 38 -42.97 -56.03 -11.29
C GLN A 38 -41.64 -56.78 -11.35
N GLN A 39 -40.79 -56.63 -10.32
CA GLN A 39 -39.52 -57.36 -10.19
C GLN A 39 -39.74 -58.85 -9.95
N GLN A 40 -40.70 -59.22 -9.10
CA GLN A 40 -41.07 -60.63 -8.86
C GLN A 40 -41.64 -61.29 -10.12
N LEU A 41 -42.48 -60.58 -10.89
CA LEU A 41 -42.98 -61.06 -12.18
C LEU A 41 -41.87 -61.20 -13.23
N GLN A 42 -40.91 -60.27 -13.28
CA GLN A 42 -39.75 -60.38 -14.18
C GLN A 42 -38.83 -61.55 -13.81
N GLN A 43 -38.60 -61.80 -12.52
CA GLN A 43 -37.78 -62.92 -12.05
C GLN A 43 -38.46 -64.28 -12.31
N GLY A 44 -39.78 -64.37 -12.16
CA GLY A 44 -40.55 -65.57 -12.52
C GLY A 44 -40.45 -65.93 -14.01
N PHE A 45 -40.45 -64.93 -14.89
CA PHE A 45 -40.28 -65.15 -16.35
C PHE A 45 -38.83 -65.45 -16.76
N GLN A 46 -37.82 -64.88 -16.09
CA GLN A 46 -36.42 -65.20 -16.37
C GLN A 46 -36.06 -66.67 -16.05
N GLN A 47 -36.68 -67.24 -15.02
CA GLN A 47 -36.53 -68.67 -14.71
C GLN A 47 -37.15 -69.58 -15.78
N GLN A 48 -38.21 -69.11 -16.46
CA GLN A 48 -38.86 -69.83 -17.56
C GLN A 48 -38.05 -69.78 -18.87
N GLN A 49 -37.30 -68.69 -19.10
CA GLN A 49 -36.38 -68.55 -20.25
C GLN A 49 -35.15 -69.47 -20.15
N GLN A 50 -34.65 -69.76 -18.94
CA GLN A 50 -33.48 -70.64 -18.76
C GLN A 50 -33.78 -72.13 -19.02
N GLN A 51 -35.04 -72.54 -19.11
CA GLN A 51 -35.45 -73.93 -19.37
C GLN A 51 -35.81 -74.22 -20.83
N THR A 52 -35.82 -73.23 -21.73
CA THR A 52 -36.16 -73.43 -23.16
C THR A 52 -35.20 -72.67 -24.07
N ASN A 53 -33.96 -73.13 -24.17
CA ASN A 53 -32.97 -72.62 -25.15
C ASN A 53 -33.09 -73.28 -26.53
N ASP A 54 -34.12 -74.08 -26.80
CA ASP A 54 -34.35 -74.71 -28.10
C ASP A 54 -35.76 -74.34 -28.63
N PRO A 55 -35.89 -73.48 -29.66
CA PRO A 55 -37.18 -73.02 -30.17
C PRO A 55 -37.96 -74.11 -30.93
N SER A 56 -37.35 -75.26 -31.19
CA SER A 56 -37.78 -76.25 -32.19
C SER A 56 -39.05 -77.05 -31.85
N GLY A 57 -39.58 -76.92 -30.63
CA GLY A 57 -40.73 -77.70 -30.15
C GLY A 57 -41.95 -76.87 -29.70
N LEU A 58 -41.95 -75.56 -29.95
CA LEU A 58 -43.01 -74.63 -29.53
C LEU A 58 -43.98 -74.35 -30.67
N SER A 59 -45.27 -74.22 -30.38
CA SER A 59 -46.27 -73.79 -31.37
C SER A 59 -45.96 -72.37 -31.90
N ASP A 60 -46.31 -72.06 -33.16
CA ASP A 60 -46.00 -70.77 -33.80
C ASP A 60 -46.41 -69.55 -32.95
N GLN A 61 -47.53 -69.67 -32.22
CA GLN A 61 -48.02 -68.65 -31.30
C GLN A 61 -47.09 -68.39 -30.11
N GLN A 62 -46.44 -69.43 -29.57
CA GLN A 62 -45.51 -69.32 -28.44
C GLN A 62 -44.17 -68.71 -28.87
N GLN A 63 -43.69 -69.03 -30.08
CA GLN A 63 -42.49 -68.40 -30.65
C GLN A 63 -42.72 -66.89 -30.88
N GLN A 64 -43.91 -66.51 -31.37
CA GLN A 64 -44.26 -65.11 -31.58
C GLN A 64 -44.33 -64.31 -30.26
N LEU A 65 -44.89 -64.90 -29.21
CA LEU A 65 -44.95 -64.28 -27.88
C LEU A 65 -43.56 -64.10 -27.25
N PHE A 66 -42.66 -65.07 -27.43
CA PHE A 66 -41.27 -64.97 -26.97
C PHE A 66 -40.51 -63.84 -27.67
N LEU A 67 -40.68 -63.70 -28.98
CA LEU A 67 -40.06 -62.63 -29.76
C LEU A 67 -40.58 -61.24 -29.32
N GLN A 68 -41.88 -61.11 -29.08
CA GLN A 68 -42.51 -59.88 -28.58
C GLN A 68 -41.99 -59.51 -27.18
N GLN A 69 -41.77 -60.49 -26.31
CA GLN A 69 -41.20 -60.27 -24.98
C GLN A 69 -39.75 -59.78 -25.06
N GLN A 70 -38.94 -60.37 -25.95
CA GLN A 70 -37.56 -59.90 -26.20
C GLN A 70 -37.53 -58.46 -26.71
N GLN A 71 -38.39 -58.11 -27.66
CA GLN A 71 -38.54 -56.74 -28.16
C GLN A 71 -38.94 -55.77 -27.05
N TYR A 72 -39.89 -56.15 -26.19
CA TYR A 72 -40.31 -55.32 -25.05
C TYR A 72 -39.15 -55.09 -24.06
N GLN A 73 -38.37 -56.13 -23.74
CA GLN A 73 -37.20 -56.00 -22.87
C GLN A 73 -36.10 -55.11 -23.49
N GLN A 74 -35.87 -55.22 -24.81
CA GLN A 74 -34.94 -54.32 -25.53
C GLN A 74 -35.40 -52.87 -25.47
N LEU A 75 -36.69 -52.59 -25.71
CA LEU A 75 -37.26 -51.25 -25.63
C LEU A 75 -37.13 -50.65 -24.21
N GLN A 76 -37.36 -51.46 -23.17
CA GLN A 76 -37.19 -51.02 -21.78
C GLN A 76 -35.74 -50.64 -21.47
N ARG A 77 -34.75 -51.42 -21.96
CA ARG A 77 -33.33 -51.09 -21.82
C ARG A 77 -32.98 -49.78 -22.52
N GLN A 78 -33.44 -49.59 -23.76
CA GLN A 78 -33.23 -48.34 -24.50
C GLN A 78 -33.84 -47.13 -23.78
N LEU A 79 -35.05 -47.26 -23.23
CA LEU A 79 -35.70 -46.20 -22.46
C LEU A 79 -34.98 -45.89 -21.15
N GLN A 80 -34.40 -46.90 -20.49
CA GLN A 80 -33.57 -46.70 -19.30
C GLN A 80 -32.27 -45.95 -19.64
N GLU A 81 -31.58 -46.36 -20.71
CA GLU A 81 -30.39 -45.67 -21.20
C GLU A 81 -30.67 -44.22 -21.60
N GLN A 82 -31.77 -43.95 -22.31
CA GLN A 82 -32.15 -42.58 -22.66
C GLN A 82 -32.40 -41.73 -21.41
N ARG A 83 -33.09 -42.27 -20.41
CA ARG A 83 -33.29 -41.58 -19.12
C ARG A 83 -31.97 -41.31 -18.40
N GLN A 84 -31.03 -42.24 -18.46
CA GLN A 84 -29.71 -42.08 -17.84
C GLN A 84 -28.87 -41.02 -18.58
N ARG A 85 -28.89 -41.02 -19.91
CA ARG A 85 -28.27 -39.97 -20.75
C ARG A 85 -28.88 -38.59 -20.48
N GLN A 86 -30.20 -38.49 -20.35
CA GLN A 86 -30.87 -37.23 -20.00
C GLN A 86 -30.45 -36.73 -18.61
N LYS A 87 -30.37 -37.63 -17.62
CA LYS A 87 -29.86 -37.26 -16.28
C LYS A 87 -28.43 -36.76 -16.33
N GLN A 88 -27.54 -37.45 -17.05
CA GLN A 88 -26.15 -37.03 -17.22
C GLN A 88 -26.04 -35.68 -17.94
N GLN A 89 -26.87 -35.44 -18.97
CA GLN A 89 -26.92 -34.14 -19.65
C GLN A 89 -27.38 -33.02 -18.73
N GLN A 90 -28.42 -33.25 -17.92
CA GLN A 90 -28.88 -32.27 -16.93
C GLN A 90 -27.83 -31.98 -15.86
N GLU A 91 -27.14 -33.02 -15.38
CA GLU A 91 -26.06 -32.88 -14.41
C GLU A 91 -24.87 -32.09 -14.99
N LEU A 92 -24.49 -32.39 -16.23
CA LEU A 92 -23.45 -31.64 -16.95
C LEU A 92 -23.83 -30.17 -17.14
N GLN A 93 -25.09 -29.89 -17.49
CA GLN A 93 -25.59 -28.51 -17.61
C GLN A 93 -25.52 -27.77 -16.27
N ARG A 94 -25.92 -28.41 -15.15
CA ARG A 94 -25.80 -27.83 -13.80
C ARG A 94 -24.35 -27.53 -13.43
N LEU A 95 -23.43 -28.44 -13.73
CA LEU A 95 -21.99 -28.25 -13.51
C LEU A 95 -21.41 -27.11 -14.35
N GLN A 96 -21.85 -26.97 -15.60
CA GLN A 96 -21.44 -25.86 -16.47
C GLN A 96 -21.96 -24.51 -15.95
N GLU A 97 -23.21 -24.45 -15.52
CA GLU A 97 -23.80 -23.25 -14.93
C GLU A 97 -23.11 -22.85 -13.62
N GLN A 98 -22.81 -23.83 -12.76
CA GLN A 98 -22.07 -23.60 -11.52
C GLN A 98 -20.66 -23.06 -11.80
N ARG A 99 -19.94 -23.58 -12.81
CA ARG A 99 -18.64 -23.04 -13.23
C ARG A 99 -18.76 -21.60 -13.74
N ARG A 100 -19.76 -21.29 -14.56
CA ARG A 100 -20.00 -19.92 -15.06
C ARG A 100 -20.24 -18.94 -13.90
N LEU A 101 -21.07 -19.32 -12.93
CA LEU A 101 -21.33 -18.50 -11.74
C LEU A 101 -20.07 -18.29 -10.90
N GLN A 102 -19.25 -19.33 -10.72
CA GLN A 102 -18.00 -19.23 -9.97
C GLN A 102 -16.97 -18.32 -10.67
N GLU A 103 -16.87 -18.37 -12.00
CA GLU A 103 -16.03 -17.45 -12.78
C GLU A 103 -16.54 -16.00 -12.70
N GLN A 104 -17.85 -15.80 -12.72
CA GLN A 104 -18.45 -14.47 -12.56
C GLN A 104 -18.16 -13.88 -11.18
N GLN A 105 -18.28 -14.68 -10.11
CA GLN A 105 -17.91 -14.24 -8.77
C GLN A 105 -16.42 -13.87 -8.66
N ARG A 106 -15.52 -14.64 -9.28
CA ARG A 106 -14.09 -14.30 -9.30
C ARG A 106 -13.81 -12.99 -10.02
N ARG A 107 -14.47 -12.73 -11.15
CA ARG A 107 -14.36 -11.45 -11.88
C ARG A 107 -14.83 -10.27 -11.02
N LEU A 108 -15.99 -10.38 -10.38
CA LEU A 108 -16.51 -9.36 -9.47
C LEU A 108 -15.57 -9.09 -8.28
N GLN A 109 -14.98 -10.14 -7.71
CA GLN A 109 -13.99 -9.98 -6.62
C GLN A 109 -12.72 -9.26 -7.10
N GLN A 110 -12.23 -9.58 -8.30
CA GLN A 110 -11.08 -8.89 -8.91
C GLN A 110 -11.39 -7.42 -9.20
N GLU A 111 -12.55 -7.12 -9.77
CA GLU A 111 -13.00 -5.74 -10.01
C GLU A 111 -13.12 -4.94 -8.70
N GLN A 112 -13.70 -5.53 -7.65
CA GLN A 112 -13.74 -4.89 -6.33
C GLN A 112 -12.33 -4.68 -5.75
N GLN A 113 -11.41 -5.63 -5.94
CA GLN A 113 -10.04 -5.49 -5.47
C GLN A 113 -9.29 -4.39 -6.24
N GLN A 114 -9.48 -4.30 -7.56
CA GLN A 114 -8.94 -3.21 -8.38
C GLN A 114 -9.53 -1.85 -8.00
N GLN A 115 -10.85 -1.77 -7.75
CA GLN A 115 -11.47 -0.53 -7.25
C GLN A 115 -10.92 -0.13 -5.88
N ARG A 116 -10.73 -1.08 -4.95
CA ARG A 116 -10.07 -0.81 -3.65
C ARG A 116 -8.63 -0.32 -3.83
N GLN A 117 -7.87 -0.90 -4.74
CA GLN A 117 -6.49 -0.47 -5.04
C GLN A 117 -6.46 0.93 -5.68
N GLN A 118 -7.36 1.23 -6.61
CA GLN A 118 -7.49 2.57 -7.20
C GLN A 118 -7.91 3.62 -6.14
N GLN A 119 -8.82 3.27 -5.23
CA GLN A 119 -9.18 4.13 -4.10
C GLN A 119 -7.98 4.35 -3.15
N GLN A 120 -7.16 3.33 -2.89
CA GLN A 120 -5.93 3.49 -2.09
C GLN A 120 -4.86 4.35 -2.79
N GLN A 121 -4.78 4.34 -4.12
CA GLN A 121 -3.84 5.19 -4.86
C GLN A 121 -4.31 6.65 -5.01
N GLN A 122 -5.62 6.90 -4.88
CA GLN A 122 -6.20 8.25 -4.88
C GLN A 122 -6.37 8.84 -3.47
N GLN A 123 -6.20 8.02 -2.43
CA GLN A 123 -6.09 8.52 -1.07
C GLN A 123 -4.72 9.17 -0.92
N PRO A 124 -4.64 10.46 -0.49
CA PRO A 124 -3.37 11.00 -0.02
C PRO A 124 -2.83 10.05 1.06
N PRO A 125 -1.49 9.95 1.24
CA PRO A 125 -0.89 9.11 2.28
C PRO A 125 -1.66 9.36 3.58
N PRO A 126 -1.92 8.32 4.41
CA PRO A 126 -2.71 8.48 5.62
C PRO A 126 -2.15 9.68 6.34
N ALA A 127 -2.95 10.75 6.40
CA ALA A 127 -2.59 11.93 7.15
C ALA A 127 -2.21 11.38 8.52
N MET A 128 -0.99 11.63 8.98
CA MET A 128 -0.70 11.47 10.39
C MET A 128 -1.85 12.18 11.08
N ASP A 129 -2.66 11.42 11.83
CA ASP A 129 -3.87 11.92 12.45
C ASP A 129 -3.42 13.01 13.41
N ASN A 130 -3.39 14.24 12.92
CA ASN A 130 -2.92 15.40 13.65
C ASN A 130 -4.00 15.86 14.64
N PHE A 131 -4.95 14.97 14.98
CA PHE A 131 -6.08 15.20 15.88
C PHE A 131 -6.87 16.47 15.51
N GLY A 132 -6.96 16.80 14.20
CA GLY A 132 -7.62 18.00 13.70
C GLY A 132 -6.83 19.31 13.83
N ALA A 133 -5.52 19.25 14.09
CA ALA A 133 -4.64 20.41 14.08
C ALA A 133 -4.44 20.97 12.66
N ASP A 134 -4.38 22.29 12.57
CA ASP A 134 -4.20 23.03 11.32
C ASP A 134 -2.80 22.75 10.72
N PRO A 135 -2.60 22.90 9.40
CA PRO A 135 -1.32 22.63 8.75
C PRO A 135 -0.15 23.38 9.41
N GLY A 136 0.92 22.67 9.76
CA GLY A 136 2.09 23.27 10.41
C GLY A 136 2.02 23.30 11.95
N CYS A 137 0.87 23.07 12.58
CA CYS A 137 0.81 22.86 14.03
C CYS A 137 1.10 21.37 14.36
N LYS A 138 1.87 21.07 15.40
CA LYS A 138 2.29 19.70 15.72
C LYS A 138 1.49 19.06 16.85
N ASP A 139 1.17 19.82 17.91
CA ASP A 139 0.54 19.26 19.10
C ASP A 139 -0.80 19.98 19.43
N PRO A 140 -1.92 19.23 19.54
CA PRO A 140 -3.23 19.77 19.89
C PRO A 140 -3.36 20.24 21.35
N TRP A 141 -2.35 20.08 22.20
CA TRP A 141 -2.39 20.43 23.63
C TRP A 141 -1.39 21.52 24.04
N THR A 142 -0.48 21.93 23.15
CA THR A 142 0.55 22.92 23.48
C THR A 142 0.27 24.27 22.80
N THR A 143 0.96 25.28 23.31
CA THR A 143 1.08 26.59 22.65
C THR A 143 2.49 26.69 22.12
N GLU A 144 2.63 26.77 20.81
CA GLU A 144 3.94 26.72 20.15
C GLU A 144 3.99 27.62 18.91
N TRP A 145 5.21 28.04 18.58
CA TRP A 145 5.51 28.67 17.29
C TRP A 145 6.03 27.60 16.35
N THR A 146 5.38 27.44 15.20
CA THR A 146 5.74 26.42 14.23
C THR A 146 5.87 27.01 12.84
N ARG A 147 6.84 26.53 12.07
CA ARG A 147 7.01 26.96 10.67
C ARG A 147 5.82 26.56 9.80
N ASP A 148 5.46 27.39 8.83
CA ASP A 148 4.57 26.98 7.75
C ASP A 148 5.19 25.80 6.96
N PRO A 149 4.42 24.75 6.65
CA PRO A 149 4.94 23.54 6.00
C PRO A 149 5.33 23.73 4.53
N LYS A 150 4.92 24.84 3.91
CA LYS A 150 5.15 25.17 2.49
C LYS A 150 6.03 26.41 2.30
N ASP A 151 6.06 27.32 3.27
CA ASP A 151 6.83 28.56 3.20
C ASP A 151 7.71 28.75 4.45
N CYS A 152 9.02 28.53 4.30
CA CYS A 152 9.96 28.69 5.40
C CYS A 152 10.09 30.13 5.94
N THR A 153 9.57 31.14 5.24
CA THR A 153 9.58 32.53 5.72
C THR A 153 8.42 32.81 6.67
N MET A 154 7.41 31.93 6.72
CA MET A 154 6.23 32.07 7.55
C MET A 154 6.29 31.20 8.80
N VAL A 155 5.84 31.76 9.91
CA VAL A 155 5.66 31.08 11.19
C VAL A 155 4.24 31.27 11.68
N HIS A 156 3.64 30.20 12.17
CA HIS A 156 2.33 30.19 12.80
C HIS A 156 2.48 30.14 14.32
N PHE A 157 1.68 30.93 15.02
CA PHE A 157 1.44 30.74 16.44
C PHE A 157 0.22 29.83 16.60
N CYS A 158 0.46 28.64 17.14
CA CYS A 158 -0.56 27.62 17.34
C CYS A 158 -0.98 27.58 18.82
N ILE A 159 -2.29 27.59 19.07
CA ILE A 159 -2.87 27.27 20.38
C ILE A 159 -3.72 26.03 20.20
N GLN A 160 -3.40 24.96 20.92
CA GLN A 160 -4.17 23.71 20.89
C GLN A 160 -4.36 23.16 19.47
N GLY A 161 -3.28 23.17 18.68
CA GLY A 161 -3.29 22.73 17.30
C GLY A 161 -3.99 23.69 16.31
N LYS A 162 -4.52 24.84 16.74
CA LYS A 162 -5.16 25.84 15.87
C LYS A 162 -4.28 27.04 15.59
N GLN A 163 -4.12 27.39 14.32
CA GLN A 163 -3.40 28.58 13.89
C GLN A 163 -4.15 29.84 14.34
N GLN A 164 -3.54 30.63 15.21
CA GLN A 164 -4.11 31.89 15.67
C GLN A 164 -3.55 33.07 14.87
N TRP A 165 -2.24 33.11 14.72
CA TRP A 165 -1.54 34.19 14.01
C TRP A 165 -0.48 33.62 13.09
N THR A 166 -0.24 34.33 11.99
CA THR A 166 0.88 34.04 11.09
C THR A 166 1.75 35.29 10.98
N ILE A 167 3.06 35.10 11.17
CA ILE A 167 4.06 36.15 11.07
C ILE A 167 5.05 35.75 9.97
N ASN A 168 5.50 36.73 9.19
CA ASN A 168 6.59 36.56 8.24
C ASN A 168 7.91 37.03 8.89
N CYS A 169 8.96 36.24 8.77
CA CYS A 169 10.30 36.49 9.29
C CYS A 169 11.06 37.69 8.70
N ASN A 170 10.37 38.54 7.92
CA ASN A 170 10.93 39.49 6.96
C ASN A 170 11.47 38.74 5.73
N ASP A 171 11.22 39.26 4.53
CA ASP A 171 11.27 38.50 3.27
C ASP A 171 12.66 37.89 2.88
N THR A 172 13.72 38.09 3.68
CA THR A 172 15.04 37.46 3.47
C THR A 172 15.40 36.38 4.48
N ARG A 173 14.64 36.23 5.56
CA ARG A 173 14.96 35.30 6.65
C ARG A 173 13.99 34.13 6.65
N VAL A 174 14.44 33.02 7.19
CA VAL A 174 13.65 31.81 7.35
C VAL A 174 13.45 31.53 8.84
N TRP A 175 12.26 31.09 9.23
CA TRP A 175 12.00 30.68 10.61
C TRP A 175 12.75 29.40 10.90
N SER A 176 13.58 29.30 11.94
CA SER A 176 14.22 28.05 12.37
C SER A 176 13.36 27.31 13.39
N ASN A 177 13.06 26.03 13.17
CA ASN A 177 12.34 25.23 14.17
C ASN A 177 13.24 24.88 15.36
N VAL A 178 14.53 24.64 15.12
CA VAL A 178 15.52 24.38 16.19
C VAL A 178 15.87 25.66 16.96
N GLY A 179 16.12 26.75 16.24
CA GLY A 179 16.50 28.03 16.84
C GLY A 179 15.33 28.82 17.43
N HIS A 180 14.09 28.42 17.16
CA HIS A 180 12.86 29.15 17.51
C HIS A 180 12.93 30.65 17.20
N ALA A 181 13.55 30.99 16.05
CA ALA A 181 13.82 32.37 15.66
C ALA A 181 13.96 32.50 14.14
N CYS A 182 13.80 33.73 13.62
CA CYS A 182 14.07 34.04 12.22
C CYS A 182 15.57 34.18 11.96
N VAL A 183 16.14 33.24 11.21
CA VAL A 183 17.57 33.11 10.94
C VAL A 183 17.91 33.43 9.48
N GLU A 184 19.19 33.66 9.21
CA GLU A 184 19.65 33.87 7.83
C GLU A 184 19.64 32.55 7.06
N PRO A 185 19.24 32.55 5.76
CA PRO A 185 19.32 31.38 4.91
C PRO A 185 20.76 30.87 4.83
N MET A 186 20.91 29.54 4.87
CA MET A 186 22.19 28.82 4.93
C MET A 186 23.08 29.18 6.12
N SER A 187 22.51 29.72 7.20
CA SER A 187 23.19 29.71 8.50
C SER A 187 23.10 28.31 9.10
N GLN A 188 23.91 28.01 10.12
CA GLN A 188 23.82 26.72 10.82
C GLN A 188 22.46 26.44 11.48
N TRP A 189 21.63 27.47 11.63
CA TRP A 189 20.29 27.36 12.18
C TRP A 189 19.23 27.22 11.08
N ASP A 190 19.61 27.30 9.81
CA ASP A 190 18.71 27.11 8.68
C ASP A 190 18.38 25.62 8.48
N ASP A 191 17.35 25.17 9.19
CA ASP A 191 16.68 23.88 9.02
C ASP A 191 15.54 23.94 7.99
N CYS A 192 15.49 24.95 7.12
CA CYS A 192 14.57 24.94 5.98
C CYS A 192 14.97 23.82 5.03
N ASN A 193 14.03 22.91 4.73
CA ASN A 193 14.24 21.68 3.95
C ASN A 193 15.02 20.56 4.65
N GLN A 194 15.37 20.70 5.94
CA GLN A 194 15.92 19.59 6.73
C GLN A 194 14.79 18.79 7.38
N VAL A 195 14.96 17.46 7.44
CA VAL A 195 14.00 16.58 8.10
C VAL A 195 14.24 16.68 9.61
N MET A 196 13.24 17.16 10.35
CA MET A 196 13.29 17.17 11.81
C MET A 196 13.33 15.72 12.32
N THR A 197 14.37 15.40 13.09
CA THR A 197 14.48 14.10 13.76
C THR A 197 13.41 13.96 14.83
N THR A 198 12.79 12.79 14.94
CA THR A 198 11.91 12.47 16.07
C THR A 198 12.69 12.52 17.38
N PRO A 199 12.17 13.13 18.45
CA PRO A 199 12.90 13.25 19.71
C PRO A 199 13.35 11.90 20.27
N ALA A 200 14.64 11.76 20.57
CA ALA A 200 15.21 10.56 21.17
C ALA A 200 15.62 10.86 22.62
N LEU A 201 14.86 10.33 23.59
CA LEU A 201 15.10 10.54 25.02
C LEU A 201 16.38 9.84 25.49
N ASN A 202 17.18 10.52 26.33
CA ASN A 202 18.43 10.00 26.88
C ASN A 202 19.40 9.48 25.80
N ASP A 203 19.55 10.23 24.72
CA ASP A 203 20.40 9.86 23.60
C ASP A 203 21.89 10.01 23.99
N PRO A 204 22.73 8.99 23.76
CA PRO A 204 24.17 9.05 24.07
C PRO A 204 24.91 10.22 23.41
N ARG A 205 24.43 10.71 22.26
CA ARG A 205 25.03 11.86 21.57
C ARG A 205 24.88 13.17 22.35
N CYS A 206 23.99 13.23 23.35
CA CYS A 206 23.81 14.38 24.23
C CYS A 206 24.58 14.27 25.56
N THR A 207 25.47 13.28 25.73
CA THR A 207 26.17 13.04 27.01
C THR A 207 27.13 14.17 27.38
N ASN A 208 27.84 14.73 26.39
CA ASN A 208 28.86 15.75 26.63
C ASN A 208 28.21 17.11 26.95
N GLU A 209 27.24 17.53 26.15
CA GLU A 209 26.48 18.76 26.36
C GLU A 209 24.97 18.47 26.38
N PRO A 210 24.37 18.20 27.56
CA PRO A 210 22.96 17.80 27.66
C PRO A 210 21.95 18.86 27.19
N ASN A 211 22.35 20.13 27.16
CA ASN A 211 21.54 21.29 26.78
C ASN A 211 22.33 22.18 25.79
N GLY A 212 22.61 21.67 24.59
CA GLY A 212 23.43 22.38 23.62
C GLY A 212 23.59 21.64 22.30
N MET A 213 24.60 22.03 21.53
CA MET A 213 24.92 21.45 20.22
C MET A 213 26.06 20.45 20.38
N ASN A 214 25.84 19.21 19.97
CA ASN A 214 26.84 18.14 20.04
C ASN A 214 27.20 17.68 18.62
N PRO A 215 28.44 17.22 18.36
CA PRO A 215 28.79 16.66 17.07
C PRO A 215 27.99 15.38 16.76
N ASP A 216 27.67 15.16 15.50
CA ASP A 216 27.24 13.83 15.07
C ASP A 216 28.44 12.83 15.13
N PRO A 217 28.24 11.60 15.62
CA PRO A 217 29.33 10.63 15.80
C PRO A 217 29.89 10.07 14.50
N ASP A 218 29.13 10.09 13.41
CA ASP A 218 29.52 9.45 12.14
C ASP A 218 29.79 10.49 11.04
N ASN A 219 29.16 11.66 11.11
CA ASN A 219 29.23 12.70 10.08
C ASN A 219 29.79 14.03 10.63
N CYS A 220 30.97 14.44 10.15
CA CYS A 220 31.63 15.66 10.62
C CYS A 220 30.93 16.95 10.19
N ALA A 221 30.10 16.88 9.15
CA ALA A 221 29.29 18.00 8.67
C ALA A 221 27.91 18.06 9.36
N GLN A 222 27.64 17.19 10.33
CA GLN A 222 26.38 17.18 11.07
C GLN A 222 26.59 17.39 12.57
N PHE A 223 25.54 17.92 13.20
CA PHE A 223 25.47 18.12 14.64
C PHE A 223 24.05 17.88 15.15
N VAL A 224 23.90 17.64 16.44
CA VAL A 224 22.62 17.38 17.08
C VAL A 224 22.35 18.43 18.15
N ALA A 225 21.13 18.97 18.13
CA ALA A 225 20.63 19.85 19.18
C ALA A 225 20.03 19.00 20.30
N CYS A 226 20.48 19.24 21.53
CA CYS A 226 20.10 18.49 22.71
C CYS A 226 19.40 19.39 23.74
N VAL A 227 18.32 18.88 24.33
CA VAL A 227 17.65 19.49 25.49
C VAL A 227 17.38 18.38 26.50
N ASN A 228 17.90 18.52 27.72
CA ASN A 228 17.80 17.54 28.80
C ASN A 228 18.13 16.12 28.33
N MET A 229 19.30 15.94 27.71
CA MET A 229 19.78 14.65 27.15
C MET A 229 18.92 14.06 26.03
N THR A 230 18.00 14.85 25.47
CA THR A 230 17.13 14.43 24.36
C THR A 230 17.58 15.10 23.08
N VAL A 231 17.85 14.32 22.03
CA VAL A 231 18.07 14.90 20.70
C VAL A 231 16.74 15.45 20.22
N VAL A 232 16.66 16.77 20.03
CA VAL A 232 15.46 17.45 19.52
C VAL A 232 15.55 17.72 18.02
N ALA A 233 16.75 17.75 17.46
CA ALA A 233 16.99 17.86 16.03
C ALA A 233 18.40 17.38 15.64
N THR A 234 18.53 16.89 14.42
CA THR A 234 19.82 16.69 13.74
C THR A 234 19.91 17.73 12.63
N MET A 235 21.04 18.42 12.57
CA MET A 235 21.29 19.57 11.71
C MET A 235 22.50 19.31 10.83
N GLU A 236 22.42 19.74 9.57
CA GLU A 236 23.58 19.77 8.68
C GLU A 236 24.22 21.16 8.68
N CYS A 237 25.55 21.18 8.71
CA CYS A 237 26.30 22.39 8.54
C CYS A 237 26.12 22.97 7.13
N PRO A 238 26.12 24.30 6.98
CA PRO A 238 26.06 24.97 5.69
C PRO A 238 27.18 24.52 4.73
N THR A 239 26.96 24.78 3.44
CA THR A 239 27.88 24.34 2.37
C THR A 239 29.35 24.68 2.67
N ASN A 240 30.23 23.69 2.50
CA ASN A 240 31.68 23.79 2.75
C ASN A 240 32.10 24.11 4.19
N THR A 241 31.23 23.88 5.18
CA THR A 241 31.56 24.01 6.60
C THR A 241 31.41 22.67 7.33
N LEU A 242 32.10 22.53 8.46
CA LEU A 242 32.13 21.33 9.32
C LEU A 242 31.87 21.76 10.76
N PHE A 243 31.27 20.88 11.56
CA PHE A 243 30.96 21.21 12.94
C PHE A 243 32.21 21.14 13.83
N SER A 244 32.64 22.29 14.35
CA SER A 244 33.74 22.37 15.31
C SER A 244 33.24 22.02 16.70
N THR A 245 33.84 21.01 17.32
CA THR A 245 33.59 20.64 18.71
C THR A 245 34.25 21.59 19.71
N ARG A 246 35.13 22.48 19.23
CA ARG A 246 35.80 23.49 20.07
C ARG A 246 34.90 24.71 20.25
N ASN A 247 34.29 25.15 19.17
CA ASN A 247 33.47 26.37 19.13
C ASN A 247 31.96 26.06 19.19
N ASN A 248 31.57 24.77 19.18
CA ASN A 248 30.19 24.28 19.14
C ASN A 248 29.35 24.95 18.04
N THR A 249 29.97 25.13 16.87
CA THR A 249 29.43 25.91 15.74
C THR A 249 29.98 25.35 14.43
N CYS A 250 29.27 25.59 13.32
CA CYS A 250 29.78 25.25 11.99
C CYS A 250 30.86 26.24 11.58
N GLU A 251 32.03 25.73 11.21
CA GLU A 251 33.19 26.52 10.82
C GLU A 251 33.82 25.96 9.55
N LEU A 252 34.68 26.75 8.91
CA LEU A 252 35.23 26.43 7.59
C LEU A 252 35.92 25.06 7.59
N SER A 253 35.64 24.25 6.57
CA SER A 253 36.10 22.87 6.46
C SER A 253 37.63 22.73 6.64
N HIS A 254 38.42 23.65 6.10
CA HIS A 254 39.89 23.61 6.21
C HIS A 254 40.43 23.88 7.62
N VAL A 255 39.66 24.55 8.48
CA VAL A 255 40.02 24.79 9.89
C VAL A 255 39.70 23.55 10.73
N VAL A 256 38.57 22.91 10.43
CA VAL A 256 37.98 21.84 11.26
C VAL A 256 38.34 20.44 10.78
N ALA A 257 38.74 20.24 9.52
CA ALA A 257 38.91 18.91 8.92
C ALA A 257 39.82 17.97 9.74
N SER A 258 40.87 18.50 10.37
CA SER A 258 41.74 17.72 11.26
C SER A 258 41.05 17.26 12.56
N GLU A 259 39.99 17.94 12.99
CA GLU A 259 39.16 17.56 14.15
C GLU A 259 38.18 16.43 13.84
N CYS A 260 37.88 16.16 12.56
CA CYS A 260 36.92 15.13 12.17
C CYS A 260 37.35 13.71 12.55
N ARG A 261 38.66 13.42 12.48
CA ARG A 261 39.26 12.11 12.80
C ARG A 261 38.55 10.96 12.09
N GLU A 262 37.73 10.20 12.83
CA GLU A 262 37.01 9.02 12.35
C GLU A 262 35.64 9.38 11.74
N ARG A 263 35.13 10.59 11.98
CA ARG A 263 33.88 11.08 11.39
C ARG A 263 34.04 11.30 9.89
N SER A 264 33.11 10.78 9.12
CA SER A 264 33.07 10.93 7.66
C SER A 264 32.83 12.39 7.28
N ILE A 265 33.55 12.86 6.26
CA ILE A 265 33.30 14.16 5.63
C ILE A 265 32.56 13.87 4.32
N PRO A 266 31.33 14.38 4.12
CA PRO A 266 30.59 14.14 2.89
C PRO A 266 31.32 14.67 1.65
N ASP A 267 31.19 13.98 0.51
CA ASP A 267 31.89 14.33 -0.75
C ASP A 267 31.60 15.74 -1.27
N HIS A 268 30.44 16.31 -0.90
CA HIS A 268 30.05 17.66 -1.29
C HIS A 268 30.78 18.75 -0.48
N VAL A 269 31.49 18.39 0.59
CA VAL A 269 32.28 19.31 1.41
C VAL A 269 33.72 19.33 0.90
N VAL A 270 34.12 20.45 0.31
CA VAL A 270 35.49 20.60 -0.21
C VAL A 270 36.45 20.87 0.95
N VAL A 271 37.37 19.93 1.21
CA VAL A 271 38.46 20.07 2.19
C VAL A 271 39.76 20.31 1.43
N THR A 272 40.33 21.52 1.50
CA THR A 272 41.61 21.84 0.85
C THR A 272 42.65 22.23 1.89
N THR A 273 43.89 21.74 1.75
CA THR A 273 45.07 22.06 2.59
C THR A 273 45.77 23.36 2.22
N ALA A 274 45.29 24.03 1.17
CA ALA A 274 45.67 25.37 0.74
C ALA A 274 44.38 26.21 0.68
N SER A 275 44.46 27.51 0.99
CA SER A 275 43.33 28.44 0.98
C SER A 275 42.42 28.17 -0.25
N PRO A 276 41.22 27.60 -0.07
CA PRO A 276 40.52 26.83 -1.11
C PRO A 276 40.00 27.59 -2.35
N ILE A 277 40.76 28.33 -3.16
CA ILE A 277 40.23 29.05 -4.35
C ILE A 277 39.22 30.13 -3.93
N VAL A 278 39.35 31.35 -4.42
CA VAL A 278 38.29 32.31 -4.16
C VAL A 278 37.04 31.82 -4.89
N ASP A 279 35.91 31.66 -4.18
CA ASP A 279 34.64 31.49 -4.87
C ASP A 279 34.51 32.70 -5.81
N LYS A 280 34.41 32.47 -7.13
CA LYS A 280 34.32 33.56 -8.13
C LYS A 280 33.44 34.75 -7.71
N PRO A 281 32.28 34.55 -7.05
CA PRO A 281 31.49 35.67 -6.53
C PRO A 281 32.20 36.56 -5.51
N CYS A 282 33.03 35.97 -4.63
CA CYS A 282 33.78 36.67 -3.58
C CYS A 282 35.21 37.05 -4.02
N GLU A 283 35.53 36.95 -5.32
CA GLU A 283 36.85 37.30 -5.87
C GLU A 283 37.17 38.78 -5.66
N GLY A 284 38.25 39.05 -4.92
CA GLY A 284 38.64 40.40 -4.53
C GLY A 284 37.84 41.01 -3.38
N THR A 285 36.88 40.28 -2.78
CA THR A 285 36.10 40.75 -1.62
C THR A 285 36.39 39.89 -0.40
N SER A 286 37.21 40.39 0.53
CA SER A 286 37.50 39.67 1.78
C SER A 286 36.24 39.51 2.62
N ASN A 287 35.61 40.61 3.03
CA ASN A 287 34.39 40.61 3.83
C ASN A 287 33.33 41.53 3.20
N GLY A 288 32.11 41.04 3.03
CA GLY A 288 30.97 41.83 2.57
C GLY A 288 30.04 41.11 1.61
N ASP A 289 29.01 41.82 1.15
CA ASP A 289 27.95 41.25 0.34
C ASP A 289 28.25 41.52 -1.15
N VAL A 290 28.23 40.46 -1.96
CA VAL A 290 28.52 40.50 -3.40
C VAL A 290 27.32 40.00 -4.20
N GLN A 291 27.11 40.57 -5.37
CA GLN A 291 25.98 40.20 -6.22
C GLN A 291 26.07 38.76 -6.72
N ASP A 292 24.94 38.09 -6.85
CA ASP A 292 24.87 36.80 -7.52
C ASP A 292 24.90 37.02 -9.05
N PRO A 293 25.84 36.38 -9.78
CA PRO A 293 25.97 36.55 -11.23
C PRO A 293 24.83 35.87 -12.00
N SER A 294 24.13 34.91 -11.39
CA SER A 294 23.07 34.12 -12.02
C SER A 294 21.66 34.61 -11.69
N HIS A 295 21.46 35.25 -10.53
CA HIS A 295 20.14 35.68 -10.09
C HIS A 295 20.19 37.05 -9.43
N CYS A 296 19.41 37.99 -9.93
CA CYS A 296 19.42 39.38 -9.49
C CYS A 296 18.77 39.59 -8.12
N ALA A 297 17.80 38.72 -7.80
CA ALA A 297 17.14 38.70 -6.51
C ALA A 297 17.95 37.98 -5.42
N ARG A 298 19.22 37.65 -5.68
CA ARG A 298 20.10 36.96 -4.73
C ARG A 298 21.46 37.67 -4.63
N PHE A 299 22.13 37.46 -3.50
CA PHE A 299 23.49 37.90 -3.27
C PHE A 299 24.22 36.89 -2.42
N TYR A 300 25.55 36.95 -2.41
CA TYR A 300 26.39 36.15 -1.54
C TYR A 300 26.96 37.01 -0.42
N LYS A 301 27.01 36.48 0.80
CA LYS A 301 27.83 37.03 1.87
C LYS A 301 29.20 36.42 1.79
N CYS A 302 30.23 37.26 1.82
CA CYS A 302 31.62 36.85 1.79
C CYS A 302 32.29 37.06 3.15
N ASN A 303 33.08 36.09 3.56
CA ASN A 303 34.00 36.21 4.69
C ASN A 303 35.34 35.58 4.31
N TYR A 304 36.43 36.30 4.53
CA TYR A 304 37.79 35.93 4.10
C TYR A 304 37.91 35.49 2.64
N GLY A 305 37.17 36.13 1.72
CA GLY A 305 37.22 35.82 0.28
C GLY A 305 36.42 34.60 -0.13
N ARG A 306 35.47 34.14 0.70
CA ARG A 306 34.65 32.93 0.45
C ARG A 306 33.19 33.18 0.69
N VAL A 307 32.34 32.49 -0.07
CA VAL A 307 30.89 32.53 0.13
C VAL A 307 30.55 31.81 1.43
N VAL A 308 29.97 32.54 2.39
CA VAL A 308 29.44 31.96 3.65
C VAL A 308 27.92 31.84 3.63
N ALA A 309 27.23 32.62 2.80
CA ALA A 309 25.80 32.50 2.58
C ALA A 309 25.42 33.02 1.19
N ARG A 310 24.27 32.61 0.68
CA ARG A 310 23.60 33.05 -0.54
C ARG A 310 22.17 33.39 -0.15
N ILE A 311 21.87 34.67 -0.12
CA ILE A 311 20.65 35.21 0.47
C ILE A 311 19.76 35.71 -0.65
N ARG A 312 18.46 35.42 -0.55
CA ARG A 312 17.45 36.00 -1.43
C ARG A 312 17.00 37.34 -0.84
N CYS A 313 16.92 38.35 -1.69
CA CYS A 313 16.36 39.65 -1.35
C CYS A 313 14.84 39.58 -1.17
N PRO A 314 14.24 40.53 -0.44
CA PRO A 314 12.81 40.61 -0.23
C PRO A 314 11.96 40.53 -1.48
N SER A 315 10.67 40.19 -1.33
CA SER A 315 9.73 40.17 -2.44
C SER A 315 9.73 41.52 -3.16
N ASN A 316 9.77 41.50 -4.50
CA ASN A 316 9.87 42.68 -5.37
C ASN A 316 11.14 43.56 -5.19
N SER A 317 12.21 43.01 -4.61
CA SER A 317 13.51 43.67 -4.50
C SER A 317 14.64 42.86 -5.16
N ALA A 318 15.81 43.47 -5.30
CA ALA A 318 17.02 42.88 -5.86
C ALA A 318 18.26 43.44 -5.16
N PHE A 319 19.40 42.74 -5.22
CA PHE A 319 20.61 43.21 -4.56
C PHE A 319 21.24 44.36 -5.35
N ASN A 320 21.36 45.53 -4.70
CA ASN A 320 22.06 46.68 -5.25
C ASN A 320 23.55 46.59 -4.87
N PRO A 321 24.48 46.33 -5.82
CA PRO A 321 25.90 46.20 -5.53
C PRO A 321 26.56 47.52 -5.11
N GLU A 322 26.02 48.68 -5.52
CA GLU A 322 26.54 50.00 -5.12
C GLU A 322 26.22 50.30 -3.65
N LYS A 323 25.01 49.94 -3.21
CA LYS A 323 24.55 50.14 -1.83
C LYS A 323 24.86 48.97 -0.91
N ARG A 324 25.35 47.84 -1.47
CA ARG A 324 25.60 46.56 -0.78
C ARG A 324 24.41 46.08 0.06
N LYS A 325 23.19 46.23 -0.47
CA LYS A 325 21.95 45.82 0.20
C LYS A 325 20.84 45.58 -0.81
N CYS A 326 19.78 44.89 -0.40
CA CYS A 326 18.58 44.78 -1.21
C CYS A 326 17.89 46.15 -1.36
N ASP A 327 17.50 46.48 -2.59
CA ASP A 327 16.76 47.68 -2.96
C ASP A 327 15.61 47.30 -3.91
N TRP A 328 14.64 48.18 -4.07
CA TRP A 328 13.54 47.98 -5.00
C TRP A 328 14.07 47.66 -6.40
N ARG A 329 13.45 46.70 -7.11
CA ARG A 329 13.91 46.30 -8.45
C ARG A 329 14.03 47.47 -9.43
N ALA A 330 13.23 48.51 -9.27
CA ALA A 330 13.31 49.75 -10.06
C ALA A 330 14.61 50.55 -9.87
N ASN A 331 15.30 50.35 -8.74
CA ASN A 331 16.54 51.05 -8.35
C ASN A 331 17.80 50.19 -8.59
N VAL A 332 17.68 49.03 -9.22
CA VAL A 332 18.79 48.08 -9.40
C VAL A 332 18.95 47.76 -10.88
N ASP A 333 20.14 48.00 -11.42
CA ASP A 333 20.49 47.51 -12.74
C ASP A 333 20.77 45.99 -12.68
N CYS A 334 19.83 45.25 -13.22
CA CYS A 334 19.80 43.82 -13.18
C CYS A 334 20.53 43.17 -14.38
N GLY A 335 20.76 43.95 -15.44
CA GLY A 335 21.20 43.44 -16.74
C GLY A 335 20.30 42.32 -17.24
N GLY A 336 20.90 41.19 -17.67
CA GLY A 336 20.20 40.01 -18.17
C GLY A 336 19.85 38.94 -17.12
N ARG A 337 20.05 39.22 -15.82
CA ARG A 337 19.85 38.22 -14.76
C ARG A 337 18.36 38.08 -14.41
N PRO A 338 17.82 36.86 -14.29
CA PRO A 338 16.44 36.66 -13.85
C PRO A 338 16.23 37.04 -12.38
N PHE A 339 14.98 37.38 -12.05
CA PHE A 339 14.52 37.67 -10.69
C PHE A 339 13.93 36.45 -9.96
N PHE A 340 13.66 35.35 -10.67
CA PHE A 340 12.98 34.16 -10.18
C PHE A 340 13.84 32.92 -10.40
#